data_AF-A0A9D9VN24-F1
#
_entry.id   AF-A0A9D9VN24-F1
#
_cell.length_a   1.000
_cell.length_b   1.000
_cell.length_c   1.000
_cell.angle_alpha   90.00
_cell.angle_beta   90.00
_cell.angle_gamma   90.00
#
_symmetry.space_group_name_H-M   'P 1'
#
loop_
_entity.id
_entity.type
_entity.pdbx_description
1 polymer ?
#
loop_
_entity_poly.entity_id
_entity_poly.type
_entity_poly.pdbx_seq_one_letter_code
_entity_poly.pdbx_strand_id
1 'polypeptide(L)' 'RGLRDKMRMALINLGFVRLQNSVWAYPYDCEDLIILIKADLKVGQEVLYIIADTIENDGALRKRFGLSPAK' A
#
# COMPACT_ATOMS: atom_id res chain seq x y z
N ARG A 1 17.59 7.69 -10.15
CA ARG A 1 16.33 7.49 -9.37
C ARG A 1 16.53 6.29 -8.46
N GLY A 2 16.34 6.46 -7.15
CA GLY A 2 16.71 5.45 -6.14
C GLY A 2 15.69 4.33 -6.00
N LEU A 3 16.05 3.29 -5.25
CA LEU A 3 15.20 2.14 -4.92
C LEU A 3 13.82 2.56 -4.36
N ARG A 4 13.79 3.57 -3.48
CA ARG A 4 12.55 4.15 -2.93
C ARG A 4 11.61 4.72 -3.99
N ASP A 5 12.16 5.29 -5.06
CA ASP A 5 11.34 5.86 -6.13
C ASP A 5 10.73 4.74 -6.97
N LYS A 6 11.47 3.66 -7.22
CA LYS A 6 10.93 2.48 -7.92
C LYS A 6 9.77 1.86 -7.14
N MET A 7 9.95 1.66 -5.83
CA MET A 7 8.90 1.15 -4.95
C MET A 7 7.66 2.05 -4.97
N ARG A 8 7.86 3.37 -4.82
CA ARG A 8 6.78 4.36 -4.88
C ARG A 8 6.02 4.28 -6.20
N MET A 9 6.72 4.22 -7.34
CA MET A 9 6.07 4.14 -8.65
C MET A 9 5.30 2.82 -8.83
N ALA A 10 5.84 1.69 -8.36
CA ALA A 10 5.14 0.41 -8.40
C ALA A 10 3.82 0.46 -7.62
N LEU A 11 3.85 0.96 -6.39
CA LEU A 11 2.66 1.10 -5.53
C LEU A 11 1.61 2.03 -6.17
N ILE A 12 2.03 3.19 -6.70
CA ILE A 12 1.13 4.12 -7.40
C ILE A 12 0.46 3.43 -8.60
N ASN A 13 1.24 2.72 -9.43
CA ASN A 13 0.74 2.07 -10.63
C ASN A 13 -0.25 0.92 -10.32
N LEU A 14 -0.11 0.30 -9.16
CA LEU A 14 -1.02 -0.75 -8.66
C LEU A 14 -2.27 -0.18 -7.96
N GLY A 15 -2.36 1.13 -7.80
CA GLY A 15 -3.52 1.80 -7.21
C GLY A 15 -3.45 1.93 -5.68
N PHE A 16 -2.29 1.72 -5.06
CA PHE A 16 -2.12 2.02 -3.64
C PHE A 16 -2.26 3.52 -3.40
N VAL A 17 -2.93 3.87 -2.30
CA VAL A 17 -3.11 5.26 -1.88
C VAL A 17 -2.12 5.57 -0.77
N ARG A 18 -1.39 6.68 -0.94
CA ARG A 18 -0.44 7.17 0.07
C ARG A 18 -1.21 7.74 1.26
N LEU A 19 -1.00 7.17 2.46
CA LEU A 19 -1.54 7.69 3.71
C LEU A 19 -0.67 8.84 4.24
N GLN A 20 0.64 8.58 4.40
CA GLN A 20 1.61 9.57 4.87
C GLN A 20 3.03 9.11 4.52
N ASN A 21 3.91 10.02 4.08
CA ASN A 21 5.33 9.70 3.84
C ASN A 21 5.53 8.42 3.00
N SER A 22 6.07 7.35 3.58
CA SER A 22 6.31 6.06 2.92
C SER A 22 5.27 4.99 3.32
N VAL A 23 4.12 5.40 3.86
CA VAL A 23 3.00 4.53 4.24
C VAL A 23 1.95 4.56 3.15
N TRP A 24 1.56 3.36 2.71
CA TRP A 24 0.64 3.13 1.61
C TRP A 24 -0.43 2.15 2.05
N ALA A 25 -1.65 2.36 1.58
CA ALA A 25 -2.79 1.51 1.87
C ALA A 25 -3.42 0.98 0.58
N TYR A 26 -4.04 -0.18 0.71
CA TYR A 26 -4.87 -0.82 -0.30
C TYR A 26 -6.01 -1.55 0.43
N PRO A 27 -7.21 -1.68 -0.16
CA PRO A 27 -8.37 -2.17 0.57
C PRO A 27 -8.46 -3.70 0.68
N TYR A 28 -7.52 -4.43 0.08
CA TYR A 28 -7.50 -5.89 0.02
C TYR A 28 -6.14 -6.43 0.46
N ASP A 29 -6.13 -7.69 0.90
CA ASP A 29 -4.88 -8.42 1.15
C ASP A 29 -4.04 -8.47 -0.13
N CYS A 30 -2.77 -8.13 0.01
CA CYS A 30 -1.78 -7.99 -1.05
C CYS A 30 -0.47 -8.67 -0.69
N GLU A 31 -0.46 -9.61 0.26
CA GLU A 31 0.77 -10.25 0.74
C GLU A 31 1.63 -10.78 -0.42
N ASP A 32 1.05 -11.62 -1.30
CA ASP A 32 1.74 -12.19 -2.46
C ASP A 32 2.30 -11.13 -3.40
N LEU A 33 1.52 -10.06 -3.66
CA LEU A 33 1.92 -8.95 -4.51
C LEU A 33 3.10 -8.19 -3.91
N ILE A 34 3.07 -7.92 -2.60
CA ILE A 34 4.15 -7.23 -1.91
C ILE A 34 5.41 -8.11 -1.83
N ILE A 35 5.27 -9.43 -1.65
CA ILE A 35 6.38 -10.39 -1.72
C ILE A 35 7.05 -10.32 -3.11
N LEU A 36 6.25 -10.32 -4.18
CA LEU A 36 6.76 -10.22 -5.55
C LEU A 36 7.53 -8.92 -5.80
N ILE A 37 6.98 -7.78 -5.35
CA ILE A 37 7.63 -6.46 -5.51
C ILE A 37 8.94 -6.39 -4.71
N LYS A 38 8.95 -6.92 -3.49
CA LYS A 38 10.17 -7.00 -2.66
C LYS A 38 11.26 -7.81 -3.35
N ALA A 39 10.90 -8.96 -3.94
CA ALA A 39 11.82 -9.80 -4.69
C ALA A 39 12.39 -9.10 -5.94
N ASP A 40 11.52 -8.48 -6.76
CA ASP A 40 11.91 -7.75 -7.98
C ASP A 40 12.88 -6.59 -7.67
N LEU A 41 12.56 -5.81 -6.65
CA LEU A 41 13.36 -4.66 -6.25
C LEU A 41 14.57 -5.03 -5.38
N LYS A 42 14.74 -6.32 -5.03
CA LYS A 42 15.77 -6.82 -4.11
C LYS A 42 15.75 -6.10 -2.77
N VAL A 43 14.56 -5.83 -2.26
CA VAL A 43 14.32 -5.19 -0.96
C VAL A 43 14.11 -6.30 0.06
N GLY A 44 15.01 -6.36 1.04
CA GLY A 44 14.89 -7.30 2.16
C GLY A 44 13.81 -6.87 3.16
N GLN A 45 14.16 -6.91 4.45
CA GLN A 45 13.24 -6.60 5.55
C GLN A 45 12.93 -5.10 5.72
N GLU A 46 13.38 -4.23 4.81
CA GLU A 46 13.21 -2.78 4.91
C GLU A 46 11.78 -2.29 4.59
N VAL A 47 10.91 -3.19 4.10
CA VAL A 47 9.51 -2.90 3.82
C VAL A 47 8.63 -3.76 4.72
N LEU A 48 7.90 -3.11 5.61
CA LEU A 48 6.91 -3.74 6.47
C LEU A 48 5.59 -3.89 5.73
N TYR A 49 4.95 -5.06 5.87
CA TYR A 49 3.60 -5.32 5.39
C TYR A 49 2.69 -5.52 6.59
N ILE A 50 1.53 -4.89 6.57
CA ILE A 50 0.58 -4.88 7.69
C ILE A 50 -0.81 -5.12 7.10
N ILE A 51 -1.53 -6.10 7.63
CA ILE A 51 -2.97 -6.25 7.46
C ILE A 51 -3.60 -5.63 8.71
N ALA A 52 -4.55 -4.71 8.51
CA ALA A 52 -5.24 -4.02 9.59
C ALA A 52 -6.75 -4.15 9.38
N ASP A 53 -7.48 -4.52 10.44
CA ASP A 53 -8.95 -4.61 10.40
C ASP A 53 -9.61 -3.24 10.21
N THR A 54 -9.00 -2.20 10.78
CA THR A 54 -9.52 -0.83 10.75
C THR A 54 -8.43 0.22 10.66
N ILE A 55 -8.71 1.32 9.95
CA ILE A 55 -7.93 2.55 9.99
C ILE A 55 -8.86 3.65 10.51
N GLU A 56 -8.40 4.42 11.51
CA GLU A 56 -9.19 5.53 12.03
C GLU A 56 -9.44 6.57 10.92
N ASN A 57 -10.66 7.14 10.88
CA ASN A 57 -11.03 8.18 9.91
C ASN A 57 -10.83 7.78 8.44
N ASP A 58 -11.02 6.50 8.10
CA ASP A 58 -10.79 5.96 6.75
C ASP A 58 -11.79 6.41 5.67
N GLY A 59 -12.75 7.29 5.99
CA GLY A 59 -13.80 7.72 5.06
C GLY A 59 -13.26 8.28 3.73
N ALA A 60 -12.17 9.08 3.79
CA ALA A 60 -11.51 9.57 2.59
C ALA A 60 -10.84 8.43 1.79
N LEU A 61 -10.25 7.46 2.48
CA LEU A 61 -9.59 6.31 1.88
C LEU A 61 -10.60 5.38 1.20
N ARG A 62 -11.70 5.05 1.89
CA ARG A 62 -12.84 4.29 1.33
C ARG A 62 -13.40 4.95 0.09
N LYS A 63 -13.61 6.26 0.12
CA LYS A 63 -14.07 7.03 -1.05
C LYS A 63 -13.10 6.91 -2.23
N ARG A 64 -11.78 6.94 -1.97
CA ARG A 64 -10.75 6.76 -3.02
C ARG A 64 -10.76 5.37 -3.62
N PHE A 65 -11.11 4.35 -2.84
CA PHE A 65 -11.26 2.96 -3.31
C PHE A 65 -12.67 2.62 -3.80
N GLY A 66 -13.62 3.56 -3.77
CA GLY A 66 -15.01 3.29 -4.17
C GLY A 66 -15.76 2.35 -3.22
N LEU A 67 -15.33 2.25 -1.96
CA LEU A 67 -15.97 1.40 -0.96
C LEU A 67 -17.09 2.15 -0.23
N SER A 68 -18.14 1.42 0.14
CA SER A 68 -19.18 1.96 1.01
C SER A 68 -18.60 2.32 2.39
N PRO A 69 -19.20 3.30 3.09
CA PRO A 69 -18.86 3.58 4.48
C PRO A 69 -18.94 2.29 5.31
N ALA A 70 -18.00 2.11 6.25
CA ALA A 70 -18.19 1.13 7.30
C ALA A 70 -19.49 1.48 8.06
N LYS A 71 -20.28 0.47 8.41
CA LYS A 71 -21.46 0.63 9.26
C LYS A 71 -21.06 1.04 10.67
#